data_AF-A0A951G7G0-F1
#
_entry.id   AF-A0A951G7G0-F1
#
_cell.length_a   1.000
_cell.length_b   1.000
_cell.length_c   1.000
_cell.angle_alpha   90.00
_cell.angle_beta   90.00
_cell.angle_gamma   90.00
#
_symmetry.space_group_name_H-M   'P 1'
#
loop_
_entity.id
_entity.type
_entity.pdbx_description
1 polymer ?
#
loop_
_entity_poly.entity_id
_entity_poly.type
_entity_poly.pdbx_seq_one_letter_code
_entity_poly.pdbx_strand_id
1 'polypeptide(L)'
;MAPSRCLTIAAAPNPSTGPQAVVITGQLLGPRHSHAIVLLWRRLPGNKRFYPNAVTRTDGFGHYSITANVDGNRWWYVTARGFRSRTVLQRVQALVSLAASVSRAAPGDQVTFTGSVSPSHPAAQIVLQQLGTGGWQSVASGNVGADSTFSITYAFPANGTYQMRAYLPWGAQNINSYSAPVTVTVNAIFKIKHVVIIMQENRSFDQYFGTYPGADGIPGLAGNPGALPCVPDPVNGSCVRPFHDAADKNFGGPHGAANASADMDCANSAIRAGCKMDGFVGQAEKGQNCTSTDPNCSPCTTGSKAQCIDAMGYHDGGEIPNYWAYAKNYVLQDHMYEPNASWSLPQHLFQVSEWSAFCTNPLDPASCTNALQNPNASDGLPHYAWTDITYLLHRAAVSWGYYVFQGTEPDCESDSAMTCAPVQQGPKTPGIWNPLPSFTDVAQDGELANIQTLSNFFAAAKSGTLPAVSWIDPNGKVSEHPTALVSAGQTYVTGLINAIMQSPDWDSTAIFLSWDDWGGFYDHVVPPTADVNGYGLRVPGIVISPYAKAGMIDSQTLSHDAYNKFIEDDFLGGQRLDPATDGRPDPRPDVREASPLLGDLTADFDFTQPPRPPMILPACPATDLTPRPTC
;
A
#
# COMPACT_ATOMS: atom_id res chain seq x y z
N MET A 1 -43.91 -67.66 12.58
CA MET A 1 -44.33 -66.68 11.56
C MET A 1 -43.48 -66.90 10.32
N ALA A 2 -44.06 -67.21 9.17
CA ALA A 2 -43.29 -67.30 7.92
C ALA A 2 -42.73 -65.90 7.59
N PRO A 3 -41.45 -65.76 7.18
CA PRO A 3 -40.91 -64.47 6.79
C PRO A 3 -41.74 -63.96 5.61
N SER A 4 -42.31 -62.77 5.76
CA SER A 4 -43.05 -62.07 4.71
C SER A 4 -42.17 -61.97 3.46
N ARG A 5 -42.64 -62.53 2.34
CA ARG A 5 -41.94 -62.42 1.05
C ARG A 5 -41.82 -60.93 0.70
N CYS A 6 -40.61 -60.43 0.56
CA CYS A 6 -40.34 -59.02 0.34
C CYS A 6 -39.10 -58.84 -0.53
N LEU A 7 -39.11 -57.81 -1.39
CA LEU A 7 -37.96 -57.37 -2.16
C LEU A 7 -37.58 -55.98 -1.66
N THR A 8 -36.44 -55.87 -0.98
CA THR A 8 -35.96 -54.61 -0.42
C THR A 8 -35.11 -53.86 -1.45
N ILE A 9 -34.97 -52.54 -1.27
CA ILE A 9 -34.07 -51.71 -2.08
C ILE A 9 -33.54 -50.54 -1.23
N ALA A 10 -32.25 -50.26 -1.40
CA ALA A 10 -31.54 -49.10 -0.90
C ALA A 10 -30.59 -48.59 -1.99
N ALA A 11 -30.21 -47.31 -1.90
CA ALA A 11 -29.23 -46.68 -2.78
C ALA A 11 -28.29 -45.84 -1.92
N ALA A 12 -26.98 -46.00 -2.10
CA ALA A 12 -25.97 -45.27 -1.35
C ALA A 12 -24.79 -44.86 -2.27
N PRO A 13 -24.30 -43.60 -2.18
CA PRO A 13 -24.82 -42.53 -1.33
C PRO A 13 -26.14 -41.93 -1.87
N ASN A 14 -27.02 -41.49 -0.95
CA ASN A 14 -28.26 -40.77 -1.29
C ASN A 14 -28.58 -39.74 -0.19
N PRO A 15 -28.36 -38.43 -0.43
CA PRO A 15 -27.98 -37.83 -1.72
C PRO A 15 -26.56 -38.20 -2.15
N SER A 16 -26.31 -38.20 -3.46
CA SER A 16 -24.96 -38.28 -4.04
C SER A 16 -24.46 -36.88 -4.42
N THR A 17 -23.15 -36.66 -4.42
CA THR A 17 -22.55 -35.36 -4.72
C THR A 17 -21.86 -35.40 -6.08
N GLY A 18 -22.24 -34.50 -6.98
CA GLY A 18 -21.74 -34.47 -8.35
C GLY A 18 -22.12 -35.71 -9.17
N PRO A 19 -21.44 -35.95 -10.30
CA PRO A 19 -21.52 -37.22 -11.01
C PRO A 19 -20.79 -38.30 -10.20
N GLN A 20 -21.55 -39.15 -9.52
CA GLN A 20 -21.00 -40.21 -8.68
C GLN A 20 -21.68 -41.56 -8.99
N ALA A 21 -20.91 -42.63 -8.88
CA ALA A 21 -21.44 -43.98 -8.86
C ALA A 21 -22.23 -44.21 -7.56
N VAL A 22 -23.47 -44.67 -7.70
CA VAL A 22 -24.34 -45.07 -6.59
C VAL A 22 -24.50 -46.57 -6.63
N VAL A 23 -24.36 -47.21 -5.47
CA VAL A 23 -24.57 -48.65 -5.31
C VAL A 23 -26.00 -48.87 -4.83
N ILE A 24 -26.77 -49.61 -5.63
CA ILE A 24 -28.15 -49.99 -5.37
C ILE A 24 -28.14 -51.43 -4.88
N THR A 25 -28.54 -51.62 -3.63
CA THR A 25 -28.52 -52.90 -2.94
C THR A 25 -29.89 -53.30 -2.46
N GLY A 26 -30.06 -54.58 -2.13
CA GLY A 26 -31.26 -55.09 -1.51
C GLY A 26 -31.20 -56.59 -1.33
N GLN A 27 -32.31 -57.16 -0.90
CA GLN A 27 -32.44 -58.60 -0.66
C GLN A 27 -33.81 -59.09 -1.12
N LEU A 28 -33.83 -60.24 -1.78
CA LEU A 28 -35.04 -61.00 -2.06
C LEU A 28 -35.27 -62.01 -0.92
N LEU A 29 -36.33 -61.83 -0.14
CA LEU A 29 -36.69 -62.70 0.98
C LEU A 29 -37.73 -63.73 0.56
N GLY A 30 -37.53 -64.98 0.99
CA GLY A 30 -38.45 -66.11 0.75
C GLY A 30 -37.84 -67.27 -0.04
N PRO A 31 -38.64 -68.27 -0.45
CA PRO A 31 -38.15 -69.43 -1.20
C PRO A 31 -37.61 -69.04 -2.58
N ARG A 32 -36.58 -69.74 -3.08
CA ARG A 32 -35.93 -69.48 -4.39
C ARG A 32 -35.32 -68.08 -4.52
N HIS A 33 -34.82 -67.54 -3.42
CA HIS A 33 -34.10 -66.27 -3.38
C HIS A 33 -32.73 -66.33 -4.05
N SER A 34 -32.10 -67.50 -4.12
CA SER A 34 -30.75 -67.69 -4.68
C SER A 34 -30.72 -67.60 -6.21
N HIS A 35 -29.72 -66.90 -6.76
CA HIS A 35 -29.46 -66.72 -8.20
C HIS A 35 -30.66 -66.17 -9.02
N ALA A 36 -31.58 -65.48 -8.36
CA ALA A 36 -32.74 -64.86 -8.97
C ALA A 36 -32.33 -63.61 -9.77
N ILE A 37 -32.92 -63.42 -10.96
CA ILE A 37 -32.69 -62.22 -11.76
C ILE A 37 -33.39 -61.03 -11.11
N VAL A 38 -32.63 -59.95 -10.89
CA VAL A 38 -33.10 -58.67 -10.38
C VAL A 38 -32.95 -57.63 -11.49
N LEU A 39 -34.07 -57.02 -11.90
CA LEU A 39 -34.08 -55.95 -12.90
C LEU A 39 -34.29 -54.60 -12.20
N LEU A 40 -33.37 -53.66 -12.40
CA LEU A 40 -33.47 -52.28 -11.96
C LEU A 40 -34.21 -51.44 -12.99
N TRP A 41 -35.19 -50.70 -12.52
CA TRP A 41 -36.00 -49.78 -13.29
C TRP A 41 -35.70 -48.33 -12.87
N ARG A 42 -35.58 -47.45 -13.85
CA ARG A 42 -35.27 -46.02 -13.67
C ARG A 42 -36.35 -45.14 -14.26
N ARG A 43 -36.67 -44.04 -13.59
CA ARG A 43 -37.40 -42.90 -14.17
C ARG A 43 -36.61 -41.62 -13.96
N LEU A 44 -36.40 -40.87 -15.03
CA LEU A 44 -35.81 -39.52 -14.99
C LEU A 44 -36.89 -38.46 -14.76
N PRO A 45 -36.55 -37.28 -14.24
CA PRO A 45 -37.46 -36.13 -14.15
C PRO A 45 -38.09 -35.81 -15.52
N GLY A 46 -39.37 -35.45 -15.53
CA GLY A 46 -40.14 -35.22 -16.77
C GLY A 46 -40.67 -36.48 -17.46
N ASN A 47 -40.08 -37.66 -17.22
CA ASN A 47 -40.57 -38.90 -17.82
C ASN A 47 -41.80 -39.45 -17.09
N LYS A 48 -42.83 -39.88 -17.85
CA LYS A 48 -44.05 -40.49 -17.28
C LYS A 48 -43.87 -41.95 -16.85
N ARG A 49 -42.93 -42.69 -17.45
CA ARG A 49 -42.75 -44.14 -17.27
C ARG A 49 -41.36 -44.50 -16.74
N PHE A 50 -41.26 -45.67 -16.10
CA PHE A 50 -39.98 -46.28 -15.76
C PHE A 50 -39.48 -47.14 -16.92
N TYR A 51 -38.17 -47.16 -17.12
CA TYR A 51 -37.48 -47.94 -18.14
C TYR A 51 -36.46 -48.88 -17.48
N PRO A 52 -36.21 -50.08 -18.04
CA PRO A 52 -35.13 -50.94 -17.59
C PRO A 52 -33.79 -50.19 -17.65
N ASN A 53 -32.97 -50.34 -16.60
CA ASN A 53 -31.68 -49.66 -16.51
C ASN A 53 -30.50 -50.64 -16.38
N ALA A 54 -30.64 -51.67 -15.53
CA ALA A 54 -29.59 -52.66 -15.31
C ALA A 54 -30.19 -53.97 -14.81
N VAL A 55 -29.43 -55.05 -14.92
CA VAL A 55 -29.81 -56.38 -14.45
C VAL A 55 -28.66 -56.99 -13.64
N THR A 56 -29.00 -57.70 -12.57
CA THR A 56 -28.03 -58.47 -11.77
C THR A 56 -28.68 -59.77 -11.29
N ARG A 57 -27.95 -60.58 -10.53
CA ARG A 57 -28.48 -61.76 -9.84
C ARG A 57 -28.26 -61.64 -8.34
N THR A 58 -29.17 -62.24 -7.59
CA THR A 58 -28.96 -62.44 -6.16
C THR A 58 -27.90 -63.50 -5.86
N ASP A 59 -27.20 -63.35 -4.75
CA ASP A 59 -26.28 -64.36 -4.22
C ASP A 59 -27.01 -65.53 -3.54
N GLY A 60 -26.25 -66.41 -2.86
CA GLY A 60 -26.78 -67.56 -2.13
C GLY A 60 -27.78 -67.20 -1.01
N PHE A 61 -27.73 -65.98 -0.50
CA PHE A 61 -28.56 -65.47 0.61
C PHE A 61 -29.66 -64.50 0.13
N GLY A 62 -29.77 -64.28 -1.18
CA GLY A 62 -30.78 -63.41 -1.78
C GLY A 62 -30.36 -61.95 -1.89
N HIS A 63 -29.12 -61.58 -1.54
CA HIS A 63 -28.63 -60.21 -1.66
C HIS A 63 -28.22 -59.88 -3.09
N TYR A 64 -28.39 -58.63 -3.50
CA TYR A 64 -27.93 -58.16 -4.79
C TYR A 64 -27.29 -56.76 -4.68
N SER A 65 -26.47 -56.43 -5.68
CA SER A 65 -25.83 -55.11 -5.82
C SER A 65 -25.78 -54.71 -7.30
N ILE A 66 -26.01 -53.43 -7.57
CA ILE A 66 -25.93 -52.81 -8.90
C ILE A 66 -25.25 -51.45 -8.75
N THR A 67 -24.19 -51.19 -9.51
CA THR A 67 -23.57 -49.86 -9.57
C THR A 67 -24.18 -49.07 -10.74
N ALA A 68 -24.61 -47.83 -10.49
CA ALA A 68 -25.15 -46.94 -11.50
C ALA A 68 -24.56 -45.53 -11.37
N ASN A 69 -24.16 -44.93 -12.49
CA ASN A 69 -23.73 -43.53 -12.52
C ASN A 69 -24.95 -42.60 -12.47
N VAL A 70 -24.89 -41.62 -11.58
CA VAL A 70 -26.00 -40.69 -11.33
C VAL A 70 -25.55 -39.26 -11.60
N ASP A 71 -26.20 -38.62 -12.57
CA ASP A 71 -25.96 -37.27 -13.05
C ASP A 71 -27.15 -36.31 -12.79
N GLY A 72 -28.08 -36.70 -11.92
CA GLY A 72 -29.24 -35.90 -11.54
C GLY A 72 -30.31 -36.71 -10.78
N ASN A 73 -31.26 -36.04 -10.14
CA ASN A 73 -32.36 -36.68 -9.40
C ASN A 73 -33.07 -37.72 -10.27
N ARG A 74 -33.44 -38.86 -9.69
CA ARG A 74 -34.15 -39.95 -10.40
C ARG A 74 -34.85 -40.90 -9.45
N TRP A 75 -35.76 -41.71 -9.97
CA TRP A 75 -36.44 -42.74 -9.18
C TRP A 75 -35.99 -44.14 -9.60
N TRP A 76 -35.83 -45.01 -8.62
CA TRP A 76 -35.46 -46.42 -8.77
C TRP A 76 -36.52 -47.34 -8.18
N TYR A 77 -36.76 -48.49 -8.81
CA TYR A 77 -37.27 -49.67 -8.12
C TYR A 77 -36.67 -50.91 -8.76
N VAL A 78 -36.69 -52.05 -8.07
CA VAL A 78 -36.30 -53.34 -8.64
C VAL A 78 -37.48 -54.28 -8.76
N THR A 79 -37.40 -55.22 -9.68
CA THR A 79 -38.31 -56.36 -9.79
C THR A 79 -37.54 -57.66 -9.81
N ALA A 80 -38.03 -58.66 -9.09
CA ALA A 80 -37.50 -60.02 -9.11
C ALA A 80 -38.63 -61.01 -8.83
N ARG A 81 -38.75 -62.06 -9.65
CA ARG A 81 -39.72 -63.17 -9.44
C ARG A 81 -41.17 -62.71 -9.20
N GLY A 82 -41.62 -61.67 -9.91
CA GLY A 82 -42.97 -61.12 -9.76
C GLY A 82 -43.16 -60.14 -8.59
N PHE A 83 -42.15 -59.97 -7.73
CA PHE A 83 -42.14 -58.94 -6.70
C PHE A 83 -41.59 -57.62 -7.24
N ARG A 84 -42.08 -56.51 -6.67
CA ARG A 84 -41.61 -55.16 -6.92
C ARG A 84 -41.23 -54.51 -5.59
N SER A 85 -40.07 -53.89 -5.52
CA SER A 85 -39.66 -53.13 -4.34
C SER A 85 -40.46 -51.83 -4.20
N ARG A 86 -40.31 -51.14 -3.06
CA ARG A 86 -40.65 -49.70 -2.97
C ARG A 86 -39.87 -48.90 -4.03
N THR A 87 -40.34 -47.69 -4.31
CA THR A 87 -39.58 -46.73 -5.12
C THR A 87 -38.64 -45.91 -4.23
N VAL A 88 -37.40 -45.73 -4.66
CA VAL A 88 -36.40 -44.88 -4.01
C VAL A 88 -36.18 -43.64 -4.87
N LEU A 89 -36.32 -42.45 -4.29
CA LEU A 89 -35.87 -41.21 -4.90
C LEU A 89 -34.38 -41.06 -4.61
N GLN A 90 -33.55 -41.10 -5.65
CA GLN A 90 -32.16 -40.69 -5.60
C GLN A 90 -32.09 -39.18 -5.80
N ARG A 91 -31.43 -38.51 -4.85
CA ARG A 91 -31.16 -37.08 -4.90
C ARG A 91 -29.72 -36.82 -5.29
N VAL A 92 -29.49 -35.77 -6.07
CA VAL A 92 -28.15 -35.34 -6.48
C VAL A 92 -27.92 -33.91 -6.03
N GLN A 93 -26.87 -33.70 -5.25
CA GLN A 93 -26.33 -32.39 -4.99
C GLN A 93 -25.29 -32.10 -6.07
N ALA A 94 -25.59 -31.17 -6.97
CA ALA A 94 -24.62 -30.69 -7.94
C ALA A 94 -23.41 -30.04 -7.24
N LEU A 95 -22.23 -30.22 -7.82
CA LEU A 95 -21.03 -29.47 -7.52
C LEU A 95 -21.14 -28.10 -8.19
N VAL A 96 -20.93 -27.03 -7.42
CA VAL A 96 -20.94 -25.66 -7.91
C VAL A 96 -19.60 -25.04 -7.55
N SER A 97 -18.91 -24.46 -8.53
CA SER A 97 -17.71 -23.67 -8.29
C SER A 97 -18.04 -22.17 -8.34
N LEU A 98 -17.21 -21.36 -7.67
CA LEU A 98 -17.29 -19.91 -7.73
C LEU A 98 -15.87 -19.34 -7.61
N ALA A 99 -15.56 -18.37 -8.45
CA ALA A 99 -14.39 -17.51 -8.36
C ALA A 99 -14.84 -16.06 -8.56
N ALA A 100 -14.21 -15.13 -7.84
CA ALA A 100 -14.35 -13.69 -8.10
C ALA A 100 -13.21 -13.23 -9.01
N SER A 101 -13.47 -12.26 -9.88
CA SER A 101 -12.45 -11.67 -10.77
C SER A 101 -11.33 -10.97 -9.98
N VAL A 102 -11.65 -10.46 -8.79
CA VAL A 102 -10.73 -9.83 -7.85
C VAL A 102 -11.13 -10.19 -6.42
N SER A 103 -10.17 -10.19 -5.50
CA SER A 103 -10.40 -10.34 -4.06
C SER A 103 -10.52 -9.00 -3.32
N ARG A 104 -10.17 -7.89 -3.99
CA ARG A 104 -10.14 -6.52 -3.43
C ARG A 104 -10.81 -5.57 -4.43
N ALA A 105 -11.74 -4.73 -3.96
CA ALA A 105 -12.52 -3.80 -4.79
C ALA A 105 -12.89 -2.51 -4.02
N ALA A 106 -13.16 -1.40 -4.71
CA ALA A 106 -13.74 -0.22 -4.08
C ALA A 106 -15.27 -0.26 -4.10
N PRO A 107 -15.96 0.50 -3.21
CA PRO A 107 -17.40 0.70 -3.32
C PRO A 107 -17.79 1.22 -4.70
N GLY A 108 -18.77 0.57 -5.32
CA GLY A 108 -19.22 0.86 -6.69
C GLY A 108 -18.53 0.05 -7.79
N ASP A 109 -17.37 -0.54 -7.53
CA ASP A 109 -16.66 -1.38 -8.50
C ASP A 109 -17.47 -2.63 -8.85
N GLN A 110 -17.45 -3.00 -10.13
CA GLN A 110 -18.11 -4.19 -10.65
C GLN A 110 -17.19 -5.41 -10.50
N VAL A 111 -17.54 -6.34 -9.63
CA VAL A 111 -16.83 -7.62 -9.48
C VAL A 111 -17.57 -8.70 -10.26
N THR A 112 -16.85 -9.42 -11.12
CA THR A 112 -17.42 -10.50 -11.92
C THR A 112 -17.17 -11.84 -11.23
N PHE A 113 -18.23 -12.59 -10.99
CA PHE A 113 -18.22 -13.91 -10.38
C PHE A 113 -18.46 -14.97 -11.44
N THR A 114 -17.50 -15.86 -11.63
CA THR A 114 -17.59 -16.95 -12.62
C THR A 114 -17.55 -18.30 -11.93
N GLY A 115 -18.13 -19.31 -12.58
CA GLY A 115 -18.14 -20.66 -12.04
C GLY A 115 -18.74 -21.67 -12.99
N SER A 116 -18.89 -22.88 -12.50
CA SER A 116 -19.42 -24.02 -13.24
C SER A 116 -20.29 -24.90 -12.37
N VAL A 117 -21.17 -25.66 -13.02
CA VAL A 117 -22.05 -26.62 -12.38
C VAL A 117 -21.80 -28.01 -12.96
N SER A 118 -21.60 -29.00 -12.08
CA SER A 118 -21.43 -30.41 -12.45
C SER A 118 -22.35 -31.30 -11.61
N PRO A 119 -23.17 -32.20 -12.19
CA PRO A 119 -23.32 -32.49 -13.64
C PRO A 119 -23.86 -31.30 -14.45
N SER A 120 -23.97 -31.43 -15.78
CA SER A 120 -24.38 -30.31 -16.66
C SER A 120 -25.81 -29.83 -16.38
N HIS A 121 -26.00 -28.50 -16.25
CA HIS A 121 -27.30 -27.85 -15.95
C HIS A 121 -27.55 -26.64 -16.88
N PRO A 122 -27.60 -26.82 -18.21
CA PRO A 122 -27.79 -25.70 -19.13
C PRO A 122 -29.13 -25.00 -18.88
N ALA A 123 -29.12 -23.68 -18.98
CA ALA A 123 -30.25 -22.78 -18.74
C ALA A 123 -30.84 -22.81 -17.32
N ALA A 124 -30.19 -23.50 -16.36
CA ALA A 124 -30.59 -23.39 -14.96
C ALA A 124 -30.30 -21.99 -14.42
N GLN A 125 -31.18 -21.47 -13.57
CA GLN A 125 -30.91 -20.23 -12.84
C GLN A 125 -29.85 -20.50 -11.77
N ILE A 126 -28.87 -19.61 -11.68
CA ILE A 126 -27.85 -19.61 -10.62
C ILE A 126 -27.91 -18.27 -9.89
N VAL A 127 -27.82 -18.31 -8.57
CA VAL A 127 -28.02 -17.14 -7.70
C VAL A 127 -26.73 -16.86 -6.97
N LEU A 128 -26.28 -15.60 -7.00
CA LEU A 128 -25.21 -15.13 -6.15
C LEU A 128 -25.80 -14.73 -4.79
N GLN A 129 -25.23 -15.27 -3.73
CA GLN A 129 -25.62 -14.96 -2.35
C GLN A 129 -24.48 -14.31 -1.58
N GLN A 130 -24.83 -13.39 -0.70
CA GLN A 130 -23.96 -12.75 0.27
C GLN A 130 -24.32 -13.23 1.69
N LEU A 131 -23.33 -13.47 2.54
CA LEU A 131 -23.57 -13.73 3.96
C LEU A 131 -23.92 -12.43 4.70
N GLY A 132 -25.11 -12.38 5.31
CA GLY A 132 -25.55 -11.30 6.20
C GLY A 132 -25.80 -11.79 7.63
N THR A 133 -26.27 -10.90 8.50
CA THR A 133 -26.55 -11.20 9.92
C THR A 133 -27.59 -12.31 10.13
N GLY A 134 -28.55 -12.43 9.21
CA GLY A 134 -29.59 -13.47 9.21
C GLY A 134 -29.25 -14.72 8.40
N GLY A 135 -28.00 -14.86 7.92
CA GLY A 135 -27.57 -15.91 7.01
C GLY A 135 -27.45 -15.44 5.56
N TRP A 136 -27.48 -16.39 4.63
CA TRP A 136 -27.23 -16.12 3.20
C TRP A 136 -28.43 -15.46 2.51
N GLN A 137 -28.17 -14.33 1.84
CA GLN A 137 -29.16 -13.53 1.13
C GLN A 137 -28.82 -13.45 -0.35
N SER A 138 -29.82 -13.54 -1.23
CA SER A 138 -29.63 -13.40 -2.67
C SER A 138 -29.40 -11.94 -3.05
N VAL A 139 -28.33 -11.67 -3.79
CA VAL A 139 -27.93 -10.31 -4.20
C VAL A 139 -27.91 -10.11 -5.71
N ALA A 140 -27.71 -11.19 -6.47
CA ALA A 140 -27.79 -11.18 -7.92
C ALA A 140 -28.15 -12.58 -8.45
N SER A 141 -28.51 -12.68 -9.72
CA SER A 141 -28.75 -13.98 -10.38
C SER A 141 -28.35 -13.94 -11.85
N GLY A 142 -28.01 -15.10 -12.39
CA GLY A 142 -27.76 -15.31 -13.80
C GLY A 142 -28.26 -16.67 -14.26
N ASN A 143 -27.86 -17.06 -15.46
CA ASN A 143 -28.18 -18.36 -16.03
C ASN A 143 -26.90 -19.15 -16.30
N VAL A 144 -26.98 -20.45 -16.13
CA VAL A 144 -25.93 -21.40 -16.53
C VAL A 144 -25.97 -21.57 -18.05
N GLY A 145 -24.83 -21.37 -18.71
CA GLY A 145 -24.62 -21.51 -20.14
C GLY A 145 -24.73 -22.96 -20.63
N ALA A 146 -24.72 -23.13 -21.95
CA ALA A 146 -24.82 -24.45 -22.58
C ALA A 146 -23.64 -25.39 -22.22
N ASP A 147 -22.47 -24.80 -21.96
CA ASP A 147 -21.25 -25.44 -21.47
C ASP A 147 -21.24 -25.68 -19.95
N SER A 148 -22.34 -25.34 -19.26
CA SER A 148 -22.48 -25.43 -17.81
C SER A 148 -21.58 -24.51 -16.99
N THR A 149 -21.15 -23.39 -17.58
CA THR A 149 -20.50 -22.28 -16.87
C THR A 149 -21.47 -21.13 -16.62
N PHE A 150 -21.13 -20.20 -15.74
CA PHE A 150 -21.91 -18.98 -15.52
C PHE A 150 -21.01 -17.79 -15.20
N SER A 151 -21.56 -16.59 -15.41
CA SER A 151 -20.95 -15.31 -15.05
C SER A 151 -22.03 -14.37 -14.49
N ILE A 152 -21.77 -13.77 -13.33
CA ILE A 152 -22.65 -12.80 -12.66
C ILE A 152 -21.79 -11.61 -12.21
N THR A 153 -22.17 -10.39 -12.57
CA THR A 153 -21.51 -9.18 -12.07
C THR A 153 -22.29 -8.58 -10.89
N TYR A 154 -21.57 -8.09 -9.89
CA TYR A 154 -22.14 -7.43 -8.72
C TYR A 154 -21.28 -6.24 -8.28
N ALA A 155 -21.92 -5.12 -7.95
CA ALA A 155 -21.26 -3.96 -7.37
C ALA A 155 -21.52 -3.87 -5.88
N PHE A 156 -20.44 -3.72 -5.11
CA PHE A 156 -20.53 -3.61 -3.66
C PHE A 156 -20.87 -2.18 -3.25
N PRO A 157 -21.86 -1.98 -2.35
CA PRO A 157 -22.35 -0.64 -2.04
C PRO A 157 -21.48 0.13 -1.04
N ALA A 158 -20.69 -0.56 -0.21
CA ALA A 158 -19.97 0.05 0.90
C ALA A 158 -18.75 -0.78 1.31
N ASN A 159 -17.87 -0.18 2.11
CA ASN A 159 -16.73 -0.84 2.73
C ASN A 159 -17.17 -2.07 3.55
N GLY A 160 -16.35 -3.11 3.56
CA GLY A 160 -16.56 -4.30 4.35
C GLY A 160 -15.97 -5.56 3.73
N THR A 161 -15.99 -6.65 4.49
CA THR A 161 -15.56 -7.97 4.03
C THR A 161 -16.77 -8.83 3.72
N TYR A 162 -16.93 -9.21 2.46
CA TYR A 162 -18.11 -9.88 1.94
C TYR A 162 -17.81 -11.35 1.63
N GLN A 163 -18.51 -12.26 2.28
CA GLN A 163 -18.52 -13.68 1.87
C GLN A 163 -19.62 -13.91 0.84
N MET A 164 -19.22 -14.42 -0.31
CA MET A 164 -20.07 -14.63 -1.48
C MET A 164 -20.10 -16.12 -1.83
N ARG A 165 -21.26 -16.64 -2.24
CA ARG A 165 -21.36 -18.01 -2.77
C ARG A 165 -22.35 -18.09 -3.92
N ALA A 166 -22.18 -19.06 -4.79
CA ALA A 166 -23.16 -19.41 -5.80
C ALA A 166 -24.13 -20.44 -5.23
N TYR A 167 -25.42 -20.25 -5.49
CA TYR A 167 -26.51 -21.11 -5.10
C TYR A 167 -27.26 -21.57 -6.34
N LEU A 168 -27.27 -22.89 -6.57
CA LEU A 168 -28.11 -23.55 -7.54
C LEU A 168 -29.40 -24.02 -6.83
N PRO A 169 -30.56 -23.40 -7.14
CA PRO A 169 -31.83 -23.77 -6.51
C PRO A 169 -32.23 -25.21 -6.80
N TRP A 170 -33.06 -25.76 -5.91
CA TRP A 170 -33.67 -27.07 -6.11
C TRP A 170 -34.37 -27.13 -7.46
N GLY A 171 -34.04 -28.15 -8.25
CA GLY A 171 -34.56 -28.32 -9.58
C GLY A 171 -35.07 -29.72 -9.86
N ALA A 172 -35.44 -29.95 -11.11
CA ALA A 172 -35.75 -31.29 -11.59
C ALA A 172 -34.52 -32.22 -11.46
N GLN A 173 -33.32 -31.70 -11.71
CA GLN A 173 -32.07 -32.48 -11.80
C GLN A 173 -31.25 -32.49 -10.51
N ASN A 174 -31.44 -31.55 -9.59
CA ASN A 174 -30.62 -31.41 -8.39
C ASN A 174 -31.45 -31.04 -7.15
N ILE A 175 -30.88 -31.27 -5.97
CA ILE A 175 -31.29 -30.59 -4.73
C ILE A 175 -30.56 -29.26 -4.61
N ASN A 176 -30.91 -28.44 -3.61
CA ASN A 176 -30.18 -27.21 -3.31
C ASN A 176 -28.66 -27.48 -3.23
N SER A 177 -27.90 -26.74 -4.04
CA SER A 177 -26.46 -26.90 -4.19
C SER A 177 -25.76 -25.56 -4.05
N TYR A 178 -24.61 -25.55 -3.40
CA TYR A 178 -23.88 -24.33 -3.06
C TYR A 178 -22.40 -24.48 -3.41
N SER A 179 -21.75 -23.40 -3.82
CA SER A 179 -20.29 -23.35 -3.91
C SER A 179 -19.66 -23.20 -2.53
N ALA A 180 -18.35 -23.44 -2.45
CA ALA A 180 -17.55 -22.87 -1.37
C ALA A 180 -17.68 -21.32 -1.41
N PRO A 181 -17.70 -20.65 -0.24
CA PRO A 181 -17.64 -19.20 -0.19
C PRO A 181 -16.33 -18.66 -0.75
N VAL A 182 -16.39 -17.49 -1.39
CA VAL A 182 -15.25 -16.64 -1.71
C VAL A 182 -15.37 -15.34 -0.93
N THR A 183 -14.24 -14.77 -0.52
CA THR A 183 -14.21 -13.50 0.20
C THR A 183 -13.80 -12.37 -0.74
N VAL A 184 -14.54 -11.26 -0.71
CA VAL A 184 -14.15 -10.01 -1.37
C VAL A 184 -14.07 -8.93 -0.30
N THR A 185 -12.89 -8.32 -0.16
CA THR A 185 -12.70 -7.15 0.71
C THR A 185 -12.98 -5.90 -0.09
N VAL A 186 -13.84 -5.04 0.44
CA VAL A 186 -14.21 -3.77 -0.18
C VAL A 186 -13.75 -2.64 0.70
N ASN A 187 -12.96 -1.72 0.16
CA ASN A 187 -12.53 -0.53 0.86
C ASN A 187 -12.35 0.62 -0.14
N ALA A 188 -12.80 1.81 0.22
CA ALA A 188 -12.71 3.00 -0.60
C ALA A 188 -11.27 3.39 -0.93
N ILE A 189 -10.30 3.08 -0.05
CA ILE A 189 -8.87 3.30 -0.31
C ILE A 189 -8.40 2.57 -1.59
N PHE A 190 -9.01 1.41 -1.92
CA PHE A 190 -8.66 0.62 -3.11
C PHE A 190 -9.02 1.31 -4.43
N LYS A 191 -9.60 2.52 -4.41
CA LYS A 191 -9.67 3.37 -5.62
C LYS A 191 -8.28 3.84 -6.06
N ILE A 192 -7.35 3.94 -5.12
CA ILE A 192 -5.94 4.13 -5.43
C ILE A 192 -5.39 2.79 -5.91
N LYS A 193 -4.67 2.85 -7.03
CA LYS A 193 -3.97 1.72 -7.67
C LYS A 193 -2.48 2.00 -7.79
N HIS A 194 -2.09 3.27 -7.67
CA HIS A 194 -0.71 3.74 -7.77
C HIS A 194 -0.44 4.75 -6.65
N VAL A 195 0.58 4.50 -5.84
CA VAL A 195 1.17 5.47 -4.92
C VAL A 195 2.51 5.90 -5.50
N VAL A 196 2.73 7.20 -5.61
CA VAL A 196 4.00 7.79 -6.06
C VAL A 196 4.53 8.72 -4.99
N ILE A 197 5.66 8.37 -4.40
CA ILE A 197 6.37 9.19 -3.41
C ILE A 197 7.48 9.94 -4.13
N ILE A 198 7.43 11.26 -4.08
CA ILE A 198 8.47 12.17 -4.60
C ILE A 198 9.16 12.76 -3.38
N MET A 199 10.43 12.42 -3.18
CA MET A 199 11.22 12.91 -2.06
C MET A 199 12.21 13.98 -2.55
N GLN A 200 11.99 15.23 -2.16
CA GLN A 200 12.95 16.32 -2.32
C GLN A 200 13.80 16.47 -1.06
N GLU A 201 14.62 17.51 -0.98
CA GLU A 201 15.68 17.57 0.02
C GLU A 201 15.81 18.89 0.78
N ASN A 202 16.06 18.75 2.09
CA ASN A 202 16.48 19.77 3.04
C ASN A 202 15.61 21.03 3.07
N ARG A 203 14.33 20.94 3.42
CA ARG A 203 13.47 22.11 3.64
C ARG A 203 12.63 21.92 4.88
N SER A 204 12.63 22.92 5.75
CA SER A 204 11.68 22.97 6.86
C SER A 204 10.29 23.40 6.36
N PHE A 205 9.25 23.03 7.10
CA PHE A 205 7.88 23.49 6.79
C PHE A 205 7.81 25.02 6.79
N ASP A 206 8.33 25.67 7.85
CA ASP A 206 8.28 27.13 7.97
C ASP A 206 9.02 27.87 6.85
N GLN A 207 10.08 27.30 6.29
CA GLN A 207 10.80 27.91 5.18
C GLN A 207 9.95 28.01 3.91
N TYR A 208 9.15 27.00 3.58
CA TYR A 208 8.36 26.99 2.34
C TYR A 208 6.88 27.39 2.53
N PHE A 209 6.32 27.09 3.69
CA PHE A 209 4.90 27.23 3.97
C PHE A 209 4.61 27.93 5.30
N GLY A 210 5.63 28.43 6.00
CA GLY A 210 5.45 29.16 7.26
C GLY A 210 4.64 30.44 7.13
N THR A 211 4.52 30.98 5.91
CA THR A 211 3.64 32.12 5.58
C THR A 211 2.39 31.73 4.79
N TYR A 212 2.14 30.43 4.61
CA TYR A 212 0.95 29.94 3.92
C TYR A 212 -0.30 30.24 4.76
N PRO A 213 -1.33 30.90 4.20
CA PRO A 213 -2.50 31.30 4.98
C PRO A 213 -3.27 30.13 5.60
N GLY A 214 -3.39 30.13 6.93
CA GLY A 214 -4.19 29.17 7.69
C GLY A 214 -3.44 27.93 8.18
N ALA A 215 -2.18 27.74 7.78
CA ALA A 215 -1.33 26.70 8.34
C ALA A 215 -0.83 27.10 9.75
N ASP A 216 -0.37 26.12 10.53
CA ASP A 216 0.44 26.36 11.72
C ASP A 216 1.85 26.84 11.32
N GLY A 217 1.93 28.09 10.85
CA GLY A 217 3.16 28.68 10.32
C GLY A 217 3.84 29.65 11.30
N ILE A 218 4.94 30.26 10.85
CA ILE A 218 5.79 31.19 11.61
C ILE A 218 4.95 32.20 12.43
N PRO A 219 5.10 32.24 13.77
CA PRO A 219 4.34 33.15 14.63
C PRO A 219 4.50 34.62 14.25
N GLY A 220 3.40 35.38 14.26
CA GLY A 220 3.41 36.82 13.98
C GLY A 220 3.56 37.21 12.50
N LEU A 221 3.70 36.26 11.59
CA LEU A 221 3.65 36.46 10.13
C LEU A 221 2.37 35.88 9.55
N ALA A 222 1.95 36.37 8.37
CA ALA A 222 0.80 35.84 7.60
C ALA A 222 -0.54 35.64 8.38
N GLY A 223 -0.71 36.29 9.54
CA GLY A 223 -1.89 36.12 10.40
C GLY A 223 -1.77 35.03 11.47
N ASN A 224 -0.62 34.34 11.55
CA ASN A 224 -0.34 33.32 12.55
C ASN A 224 -0.26 33.94 13.96
N PRO A 225 -0.85 33.29 14.97
CA PRO A 225 -0.85 33.78 16.35
C PRO A 225 0.57 33.77 16.96
N GLY A 226 0.78 34.60 17.98
CA GLY A 226 2.05 34.66 18.71
C GLY A 226 2.94 35.84 18.32
N ALA A 227 4.15 35.86 18.88
CA ALA A 227 5.12 36.92 18.64
C ALA A 227 6.18 36.45 17.64
N LEU A 228 6.59 37.35 16.74
CA LEU A 228 7.63 37.07 15.77
C LEU A 228 8.91 36.56 16.46
N PRO A 229 9.38 35.33 16.15
CA PRO A 229 10.55 34.74 16.77
C PRO A 229 11.80 35.61 16.63
N CYS A 230 12.64 35.59 17.66
CA CYS A 230 13.89 36.35 17.75
C CYS A 230 14.96 35.36 18.21
N VAL A 231 15.50 34.62 17.25
CA VAL A 231 16.46 33.53 17.48
C VAL A 231 17.84 34.12 17.78
N PRO A 232 18.47 33.82 18.94
CA PRO A 232 19.75 34.39 19.33
C PRO A 232 20.81 34.32 18.22
N ASP A 233 21.58 35.39 18.09
CA ASP A 233 22.74 35.49 17.18
C ASP A 233 24.02 35.53 18.04
N PRO A 234 24.69 34.39 18.25
CA PRO A 234 25.89 34.32 19.10
C PRO A 234 27.10 35.08 18.57
N VAL A 235 27.29 35.19 17.24
CA VAL A 235 28.50 35.81 16.66
C VAL A 235 28.38 37.33 16.56
N ASN A 236 27.25 37.86 16.10
CA ASN A 236 27.02 39.29 15.89
C ASN A 236 26.29 39.94 17.08
N GLY A 237 25.68 39.14 17.95
CA GLY A 237 24.87 39.60 19.08
C GLY A 237 23.45 39.98 18.68
N SER A 238 22.54 40.09 19.67
CA SER A 238 21.09 40.25 19.47
C SER A 238 20.41 38.97 18.99
N CYS A 239 19.57 39.03 17.96
CA CYS A 239 18.84 37.90 17.42
C CYS A 239 18.44 38.14 15.96
N VAL A 240 18.29 37.06 15.19
CA VAL A 240 17.76 37.07 13.82
C VAL A 240 16.27 36.75 13.87
N ARG A 241 15.47 37.51 13.11
CA ARG A 241 14.02 37.27 12.92
C ARG A 241 13.81 36.54 11.61
N PRO A 242 12.74 35.74 11.48
CA PRO A 242 12.30 35.25 10.18
C PRO A 242 12.19 36.39 9.16
N PHE A 243 12.72 36.20 7.96
CA PHE A 243 12.73 37.20 6.90
C PHE A 243 12.40 36.58 5.55
N HIS A 244 11.75 37.35 4.68
CA HIS A 244 11.47 36.92 3.31
C HIS A 244 12.78 36.81 2.53
N ASP A 245 13.05 35.61 2.02
CA ASP A 245 14.23 35.29 1.25
C ASP A 245 13.85 35.01 -0.20
N ALA A 246 14.25 35.92 -1.10
CA ALA A 246 14.01 35.80 -2.53
C ALA A 246 15.21 35.20 -3.29
N ALA A 247 16.13 34.53 -2.60
CA ALA A 247 17.29 33.90 -3.22
C ALA A 247 16.94 32.53 -3.82
N ASP A 248 17.29 32.31 -5.09
CA ASP A 248 17.11 31.00 -5.75
C ASP A 248 18.06 29.93 -5.20
N LYS A 249 19.14 30.39 -4.56
CA LYS A 249 20.22 29.58 -4.02
C LYS A 249 20.32 29.81 -2.52
N ASN A 250 19.98 28.78 -1.76
CA ASN A 250 20.13 28.76 -0.31
C ASN A 250 21.38 27.98 0.13
N PHE A 251 21.86 28.22 1.36
CA PHE A 251 23.07 27.65 1.95
C PHE A 251 22.78 26.72 3.12
N GLY A 252 21.67 26.92 3.84
CA GLY A 252 21.25 26.05 4.93
C GLY A 252 22.23 26.01 6.09
N GLY A 253 22.17 24.94 6.88
CA GLY A 253 23.06 24.72 8.01
C GLY A 253 23.31 23.23 8.28
N PRO A 254 24.30 22.90 9.12
CA PRO A 254 24.54 21.52 9.52
C PRO A 254 23.27 20.87 10.10
N HIS A 255 22.94 19.67 9.67
CA HIS A 255 21.63 19.03 9.94
C HIS A 255 21.73 17.54 10.35
N GLY A 256 22.84 17.15 10.99
CA GLY A 256 22.92 15.84 11.67
C GLY A 256 22.12 15.78 12.98
N ALA A 257 22.02 14.62 13.62
CA ALA A 257 21.23 14.44 14.84
C ALA A 257 21.66 15.33 16.02
N ALA A 258 22.97 15.61 16.12
CA ALA A 258 23.51 16.54 17.11
C ALA A 258 23.09 17.99 16.82
N ASN A 259 22.96 18.35 15.53
CA ASN A 259 22.50 19.67 15.11
C ASN A 259 20.99 19.81 15.35
N ALA A 260 20.18 18.79 15.02
CA ALA A 260 18.75 18.77 15.35
C ALA A 260 18.52 19.05 16.85
N SER A 261 19.26 18.32 17.70
CA SER A 261 19.21 18.49 19.16
C SER A 261 19.59 19.90 19.61
N ALA A 262 20.57 20.51 18.93
CA ALA A 262 21.05 21.84 19.26
C ALA A 262 20.15 22.96 18.71
N ASP A 263 19.52 22.76 17.56
CA ASP A 263 18.53 23.68 16.96
C ASP A 263 17.26 23.76 17.82
N MET A 264 16.78 22.61 18.30
CA MET A 264 15.64 22.55 19.23
C MET A 264 15.94 23.19 20.60
N ASP A 265 17.22 23.22 21.02
CA ASP A 265 17.70 23.68 22.34
C ASP A 265 16.82 23.18 23.51
N CYS A 266 16.74 21.86 23.63
CA CYS A 266 15.99 21.21 24.71
C CYS A 266 16.87 21.05 25.95
N ALA A 267 16.36 21.43 27.12
CA ALA A 267 17.04 21.12 28.40
C ALA A 267 17.22 19.61 28.62
N ASN A 268 16.32 18.80 28.05
CA ASN A 268 16.44 17.35 27.95
C ASN A 268 15.85 16.91 26.61
N SER A 269 16.67 16.42 25.68
CA SER A 269 16.22 16.02 24.33
C SER A 269 15.23 14.84 24.33
N ALA A 270 15.21 14.03 25.39
CA ALA A 270 14.22 12.96 25.57
C ALA A 270 12.87 13.48 26.10
N ILE A 271 12.85 14.67 26.72
CA ILE A 271 11.64 15.33 27.23
C ILE A 271 11.52 16.64 26.47
N ARG A 272 10.91 16.58 25.28
CA ARG A 272 10.80 17.74 24.38
C ARG A 272 9.91 18.87 24.91
N ALA A 273 9.29 18.68 26.07
CA ALA A 273 8.58 19.75 26.76
C ALA A 273 9.57 20.87 27.17
N GLY A 274 9.35 22.08 26.64
CA GLY A 274 10.15 23.25 26.97
C GLY A 274 11.43 23.42 26.13
N CYS A 275 11.56 22.71 25.00
CA CYS A 275 12.50 23.09 23.94
C CYS A 275 12.23 24.53 23.49
N LYS A 276 13.28 25.28 23.19
CA LYS A 276 13.15 26.71 22.87
C LYS A 276 13.07 27.01 21.38
N MET A 277 13.53 26.08 20.54
CA MET A 277 13.61 26.24 19.08
C MET A 277 14.44 27.49 18.68
N ASP A 278 15.56 27.72 19.34
CA ASP A 278 16.36 28.95 19.23
C ASP A 278 17.85 28.70 18.94
N GLY A 279 18.23 27.49 18.52
CA GLY A 279 19.62 27.14 18.21
C GLY A 279 20.06 27.33 16.75
N PHE A 280 19.10 27.49 15.82
CA PHE A 280 19.30 27.47 14.36
C PHE A 280 20.38 28.42 13.85
N VAL A 281 20.31 29.70 14.24
CA VAL A 281 21.32 30.70 13.84
C VAL A 281 22.70 30.32 14.37
N GLY A 282 22.77 29.87 15.62
CA GLY A 282 24.03 29.44 16.22
C GLY A 282 24.66 28.23 15.54
N GLN A 283 23.86 27.28 15.03
CA GLN A 283 24.38 26.16 14.23
C GLN A 283 24.85 26.61 12.85
N ALA A 284 24.06 27.44 12.16
CA ALA A 284 24.45 28.00 10.87
C ALA A 284 25.78 28.79 10.97
N GLU A 285 25.96 29.60 12.01
CA GLU A 285 27.20 30.36 12.26
C GLU A 285 28.41 29.48 12.56
N LYS A 286 28.22 28.39 13.33
CA LYS A 286 29.29 27.39 13.55
C LYS A 286 29.72 26.77 12.22
N GLY A 287 28.74 26.44 11.38
CA GLY A 287 28.97 26.00 10.01
C GLY A 287 29.77 27.00 9.18
N GLN A 288 29.83 28.29 9.51
CA GLN A 288 30.66 29.28 8.80
C GLN A 288 32.05 29.49 9.40
N ASN A 289 32.32 28.98 10.61
CA ASN A 289 33.60 29.17 11.31
C ASN A 289 34.46 27.89 11.30
N CYS A 290 34.48 27.30 10.12
CA CYS A 290 35.09 26.04 9.73
C CYS A 290 36.29 26.28 8.78
N THR A 291 37.06 25.24 8.50
CA THR A 291 38.11 25.29 7.47
C THR A 291 37.59 24.71 6.15
N SER A 292 38.22 25.02 5.01
CA SER A 292 37.82 24.45 3.70
C SER A 292 37.99 22.92 3.57
N THR A 293 38.47 22.27 4.63
CA THR A 293 38.61 20.81 4.76
C THR A 293 37.64 20.23 5.78
N ASP A 294 36.92 21.09 6.50
CA ASP A 294 35.84 20.72 7.39
C ASP A 294 34.61 20.52 6.51
N PRO A 295 34.05 19.31 6.45
CA PRO A 295 32.96 19.04 5.56
C PRO A 295 31.68 19.76 6.03
N ASN A 296 31.55 20.11 7.33
CA ASN A 296 30.43 20.84 7.92
C ASN A 296 30.45 22.34 7.58
N CYS A 297 31.39 22.73 6.73
CA CYS A 297 31.63 24.09 6.36
C CYS A 297 30.58 24.58 5.37
N SER A 298 29.90 25.66 5.74
CA SER A 298 28.91 26.34 4.92
C SER A 298 29.49 26.56 3.52
N PRO A 299 28.79 26.14 2.45
CA PRO A 299 29.23 26.35 1.07
C PRO A 299 29.32 27.82 0.67
N CYS A 300 28.90 28.73 1.54
CA CYS A 300 28.89 30.15 1.27
C CYS A 300 30.31 30.74 1.28
N THR A 301 30.78 31.12 0.10
CA THR A 301 32.12 31.70 -0.13
C THR A 301 32.07 33.22 -0.33
N THR A 302 30.96 33.88 0.02
CA THR A 302 30.79 35.32 -0.20
C THR A 302 31.67 36.15 0.73
N GLY A 303 31.90 37.41 0.37
CA GLY A 303 32.74 38.33 1.15
C GLY A 303 32.15 38.76 2.50
N SER A 304 30.90 38.40 2.81
CA SER A 304 30.22 38.72 4.08
C SER A 304 29.49 37.51 4.65
N LYS A 305 29.98 36.99 5.78
CA LYS A 305 29.38 35.88 6.54
C LYS A 305 27.92 36.11 6.92
N ALA A 306 27.51 37.36 7.14
CA ALA A 306 26.12 37.72 7.44
C ALA A 306 25.15 37.47 6.27
N GLN A 307 25.63 37.46 5.02
CA GLN A 307 24.81 37.13 3.84
C GLN A 307 24.64 35.62 3.63
N CYS A 308 25.33 34.82 4.43
CA CYS A 308 25.36 33.37 4.36
C CYS A 308 24.51 32.71 5.45
N ILE A 309 23.83 33.49 6.31
CA ILE A 309 22.89 32.99 7.32
C ILE A 309 21.48 33.16 6.76
N ASP A 310 21.00 32.12 6.08
CA ASP A 310 19.64 32.03 5.54
C ASP A 310 18.78 31.01 6.28
N ALA A 311 19.25 30.47 7.41
CA ALA A 311 18.49 29.58 8.27
C ALA A 311 17.13 30.16 8.70
N MET A 312 17.03 31.49 8.84
CA MET A 312 15.78 32.20 9.17
C MET A 312 15.03 32.74 7.95
N GLY A 313 15.50 32.45 6.73
CA GLY A 313 14.86 32.85 5.49
C GLY A 313 13.61 32.01 5.22
N TYR A 314 12.55 32.63 4.70
CA TYR A 314 11.38 31.92 4.19
C TYR A 314 11.03 32.37 2.78
N HIS A 315 10.48 31.46 1.98
CA HIS A 315 9.90 31.68 0.66
C HIS A 315 8.39 31.88 0.78
N ASP A 316 7.79 32.54 -0.20
CA ASP A 316 6.34 32.56 -0.37
C ASP A 316 5.91 32.12 -1.78
N GLY A 317 4.61 32.26 -2.08
CA GLY A 317 4.04 31.86 -3.37
C GLY A 317 4.59 32.62 -4.59
N GLY A 318 5.34 33.71 -4.40
CA GLY A 318 6.10 34.39 -5.45
C GLY A 318 7.32 33.60 -5.90
N GLU A 319 8.03 32.95 -4.97
CA GLU A 319 9.22 32.16 -5.26
C GLU A 319 8.90 30.72 -5.67
N ILE A 320 7.93 30.09 -5.00
CA ILE A 320 7.54 28.68 -5.20
C ILE A 320 6.05 28.52 -5.59
N PRO A 321 5.59 29.19 -6.67
CA PRO A 321 4.18 29.29 -7.04
C PRO A 321 3.52 27.94 -7.32
N ASN A 322 4.24 26.96 -7.88
CA ASN A 322 3.64 25.65 -8.19
C ASN A 322 3.42 24.83 -6.91
N TYR A 323 4.34 24.86 -5.95
CA TYR A 323 4.16 24.21 -4.65
C TYR A 323 2.96 24.81 -3.90
N TRP A 324 2.86 26.14 -3.87
CA TRP A 324 1.69 26.84 -3.29
C TRP A 324 0.39 26.56 -4.05
N ALA A 325 0.45 26.40 -5.37
CA ALA A 325 -0.70 26.00 -6.17
C ALA A 325 -1.17 24.57 -5.86
N TYR A 326 -0.26 23.62 -5.64
CA TYR A 326 -0.63 22.27 -5.19
C TYR A 326 -1.28 22.30 -3.81
N ALA A 327 -0.65 22.96 -2.83
CA ALA A 327 -1.21 23.14 -1.48
C ALA A 327 -2.62 23.75 -1.52
N LYS A 328 -2.84 24.77 -2.35
CA LYS A 328 -4.14 25.44 -2.49
C LYS A 328 -5.24 24.56 -3.11
N ASN A 329 -4.88 23.65 -4.00
CA ASN A 329 -5.86 22.86 -4.77
C ASN A 329 -6.02 21.43 -4.26
N TYR A 330 -5.13 20.98 -3.37
CA TYR A 330 -5.12 19.64 -2.78
C TYR A 330 -4.91 19.74 -1.27
N VAL A 331 -4.10 18.88 -0.65
CA VAL A 331 -3.90 18.87 0.81
C VAL A 331 -2.46 19.28 1.13
N LEU A 332 -2.31 20.30 1.97
CA LEU A 332 -1.05 20.67 2.62
C LEU A 332 -1.01 20.04 4.01
N GLN A 333 0.10 19.42 4.40
CA GLN A 333 0.29 18.82 5.71
C GLN A 333 1.18 19.73 6.56
N ASP A 334 0.61 20.40 7.55
CA ASP A 334 1.34 21.37 8.39
C ASP A 334 1.96 20.77 9.66
N HIS A 335 1.71 19.49 9.90
CA HIS A 335 2.34 18.69 10.95
C HIS A 335 2.97 17.41 10.38
N MET A 336 3.60 17.51 9.21
CA MET A 336 4.50 16.48 8.67
C MET A 336 5.89 16.64 9.28
N TYR A 337 6.38 15.61 9.95
CA TYR A 337 7.69 15.58 10.59
C TYR A 337 8.59 14.55 9.91
N GLU A 338 9.89 14.80 9.93
CA GLU A 338 10.88 13.74 9.70
C GLU A 338 10.60 12.53 10.59
N PRO A 339 10.76 11.29 10.08
CA PRO A 339 10.66 10.09 10.89
C PRO A 339 11.60 10.08 12.10
N ASN A 340 12.74 10.76 12.04
CA ASN A 340 13.66 10.88 13.17
C ASN A 340 14.41 12.21 13.12
N ALA A 341 15.00 12.65 14.24
CA ALA A 341 15.74 13.91 14.29
C ALA A 341 17.17 13.75 13.73
N SER A 342 17.29 13.66 12.41
CA SER A 342 18.57 13.42 11.73
C SER A 342 18.54 13.78 10.24
N TRP A 343 19.63 13.45 9.54
CA TRP A 343 19.93 13.78 8.14
C TRP A 343 19.40 12.74 7.14
N SER A 344 19.58 13.01 5.85
CA SER A 344 19.06 12.26 4.69
C SER A 344 19.10 10.73 4.80
N LEU A 345 20.25 10.10 5.07
CA LEU A 345 20.35 8.63 5.02
C LEU A 345 19.36 7.94 5.99
N PRO A 346 19.34 8.26 7.29
CA PRO A 346 18.26 7.83 8.18
C PRO A 346 16.87 8.04 7.60
N GLN A 347 16.55 9.22 7.05
CA GLN A 347 15.20 9.49 6.53
C GLN A 347 14.84 8.56 5.37
N HIS A 348 15.75 8.36 4.42
CA HIS A 348 15.56 7.42 3.30
C HIS A 348 15.45 5.96 3.77
N LEU A 349 16.16 5.57 4.84
CA LEU A 349 16.00 4.25 5.44
C LEU A 349 14.62 4.09 6.11
N PHE A 350 14.14 5.10 6.83
CA PHE A 350 12.78 5.10 7.40
C PHE A 350 11.72 5.09 6.30
N GLN A 351 11.92 5.82 5.20
CA GLN A 351 11.00 5.84 4.07
C GLN A 351 10.73 4.44 3.50
N VAL A 352 11.73 3.56 3.46
CA VAL A 352 11.57 2.21 2.89
C VAL A 352 11.48 1.09 3.92
N SER A 353 11.79 1.33 5.20
CA SER A 353 11.84 0.26 6.20
C SER A 353 11.34 0.64 7.59
N GLU A 354 10.88 1.88 7.76
CA GLU A 354 10.45 2.46 9.06
C GLU A 354 11.49 2.34 10.17
N TRP A 355 12.74 2.12 9.81
CA TRP A 355 13.82 1.95 10.77
C TRP A 355 15.16 2.35 10.19
N SER A 356 16.02 2.93 11.02
CA SER A 356 17.43 3.16 10.72
C SER A 356 18.27 2.54 11.83
N ALA A 357 19.13 1.61 11.45
CA ALA A 357 19.85 0.76 12.40
C ALA A 357 21.30 0.51 12.00
N PHE A 358 22.14 0.30 13.02
CA PHE A 358 23.50 -0.18 12.90
C PHE A 358 23.54 -1.66 13.27
N CYS A 359 24.08 -2.50 12.40
CA CYS A 359 24.24 -3.94 12.64
C CYS A 359 25.70 -4.27 12.92
N THR A 360 25.96 -4.87 14.09
CA THR A 360 27.32 -5.34 14.43
C THR A 360 27.78 -6.49 13.53
N ASN A 361 26.82 -7.25 12.98
CA ASN A 361 27.03 -8.22 11.92
C ASN A 361 26.08 -7.91 10.73
N PRO A 362 26.61 -7.55 9.55
CA PRO A 362 25.82 -7.12 8.38
C PRO A 362 24.91 -8.22 7.79
N LEU A 363 25.03 -9.47 8.26
CA LEU A 363 24.23 -10.59 7.79
C LEU A 363 23.28 -11.14 8.87
N ASP A 364 23.24 -10.52 10.05
CA ASP A 364 22.42 -10.95 11.17
C ASP A 364 21.52 -9.80 11.65
N PRO A 365 20.22 -9.80 11.29
CA PRO A 365 19.29 -8.74 11.71
C PRO A 365 19.18 -8.63 13.23
N ALA A 366 19.35 -9.71 13.99
CA ALA A 366 19.29 -9.68 15.45
C ALA A 366 20.44 -8.88 16.09
N SER A 367 21.46 -8.56 15.31
CA SER A 367 22.63 -7.78 15.73
C SER A 367 22.46 -6.26 15.59
N CYS A 368 21.32 -5.83 15.03
CA CYS A 368 21.01 -4.44 14.72
C CYS A 368 20.50 -3.67 15.93
N THR A 369 20.75 -2.36 15.97
CA THR A 369 20.27 -1.43 17.01
C THR A 369 20.03 -0.06 16.38
N ASN A 370 19.09 0.73 16.92
CA ASN A 370 18.77 2.05 16.40
C ASN A 370 20.03 2.91 16.19
N ALA A 371 20.14 3.52 15.02
CA ALA A 371 21.29 4.34 14.64
C ALA A 371 20.85 5.56 13.84
N LEU A 372 20.55 6.65 14.55
CA LEU A 372 20.08 7.88 13.91
C LEU A 372 21.20 8.64 13.19
N GLN A 373 22.46 8.42 13.53
CA GLN A 373 23.57 9.15 12.89
C GLN A 373 24.33 8.28 11.89
N ASN A 374 24.75 7.09 12.30
CA ASN A 374 25.67 6.23 11.55
C ASN A 374 25.08 4.81 11.37
N PRO A 375 24.16 4.61 10.42
CA PRO A 375 23.51 3.31 10.20
C PRO A 375 24.32 2.31 9.34
N ASN A 376 25.52 2.66 8.88
CA ASN A 376 26.36 1.73 8.11
C ASN A 376 26.91 0.59 8.98
N ALA A 377 27.04 -0.62 8.44
CA ALA A 377 27.43 -1.79 9.22
C ALA A 377 28.89 -1.72 9.73
N SER A 378 29.26 -2.65 10.62
CA SER A 378 30.59 -2.68 11.27
C SER A 378 31.78 -2.83 10.30
N ASP A 379 31.53 -3.27 9.07
CA ASP A 379 32.51 -3.35 7.98
C ASP A 379 32.70 -2.00 7.24
N GLY A 380 31.93 -0.98 7.61
CA GLY A 380 31.93 0.35 6.99
C GLY A 380 31.21 0.39 5.64
N LEU A 381 30.49 -0.66 5.26
CA LEU A 381 29.72 -0.73 4.02
C LEU A 381 28.21 -0.56 4.29
N PRO A 382 27.44 -0.04 3.32
CA PRO A 382 26.00 0.03 3.44
C PRO A 382 25.43 -1.37 3.23
N HIS A 383 25.27 -2.11 4.33
CA HIS A 383 24.64 -3.43 4.37
C HIS A 383 23.53 -3.41 5.42
N TYR A 384 22.29 -3.56 4.98
CA TYR A 384 21.10 -3.47 5.82
C TYR A 384 20.44 -4.85 5.93
N ALA A 385 20.51 -5.44 7.12
CA ALA A 385 20.09 -6.82 7.37
C ALA A 385 18.62 -6.94 7.79
N TRP A 386 18.02 -5.85 8.28
CA TRP A 386 16.62 -5.80 8.73
C TRP A 386 15.65 -5.73 7.56
N THR A 387 14.36 -5.94 7.84
CA THR A 387 13.31 -6.00 6.82
C THR A 387 12.90 -4.62 6.32
N ASP A 388 12.75 -4.48 5.01
CA ASP A 388 12.15 -3.31 4.35
C ASP A 388 10.75 -3.61 3.77
N ILE A 389 9.99 -2.58 3.40
CA ILE A 389 8.62 -2.73 2.91
C ILE A 389 8.53 -3.50 1.59
N THR A 390 9.58 -3.47 0.76
CA THR A 390 9.60 -4.20 -0.52
C THR A 390 9.52 -5.71 -0.32
N TYR A 391 10.01 -6.24 0.81
CA TYR A 391 9.80 -7.63 1.19
C TYR A 391 8.31 -8.00 1.30
N LEU A 392 7.49 -7.13 1.90
CA LEU A 392 6.05 -7.36 1.99
C LEU A 392 5.37 -7.24 0.62
N LEU A 393 5.77 -6.25 -0.18
CA LEU A 393 5.29 -6.07 -1.55
C LEU A 393 5.60 -7.30 -2.41
N HIS A 394 6.82 -7.83 -2.32
CA HIS A 394 7.26 -9.04 -3.01
C HIS A 394 6.36 -10.24 -2.67
N ARG A 395 6.16 -10.49 -1.37
CA ARG A 395 5.32 -11.61 -0.89
C ARG A 395 3.87 -11.50 -1.31
N ALA A 396 3.36 -10.28 -1.46
CA ALA A 396 2.01 -10.00 -1.93
C ALA A 396 1.90 -9.92 -3.47
N ALA A 397 3.02 -10.05 -4.20
CA ALA A 397 3.12 -9.83 -5.65
C ALA A 397 2.60 -8.44 -6.08
N VAL A 398 2.84 -7.43 -5.26
CA VAL A 398 2.54 -6.02 -5.55
C VAL A 398 3.71 -5.42 -6.31
N SER A 399 3.45 -4.83 -7.49
CA SER A 399 4.50 -4.23 -8.30
C SER A 399 5.03 -2.94 -7.68
N TRP A 400 6.35 -2.80 -7.66
CA TRP A 400 6.99 -1.58 -7.19
C TRP A 400 8.14 -1.15 -8.11
N GLY A 401 8.48 0.14 -8.04
CA GLY A 401 9.61 0.72 -8.76
C GLY A 401 10.29 1.82 -7.95
N TYR A 402 11.61 1.86 -8.01
CA TYR A 402 12.41 2.90 -7.34
C TYR A 402 13.23 3.64 -8.40
N TYR A 403 12.94 4.91 -8.61
CA TYR A 403 13.40 5.66 -9.77
C TYR A 403 14.45 6.70 -9.40
N VAL A 404 15.69 6.39 -9.73
CA VAL A 404 16.84 7.25 -9.41
C VAL A 404 17.15 8.14 -10.60
N PHE A 405 17.22 9.45 -10.37
CA PHE A 405 17.71 10.37 -11.40
C PHE A 405 19.24 10.30 -11.49
N GLN A 406 19.76 9.84 -12.63
CA GLN A 406 21.20 9.83 -12.87
C GLN A 406 21.81 11.23 -12.75
N GLY A 407 22.97 11.31 -12.10
CA GLY A 407 23.66 12.57 -11.85
C GLY A 407 24.65 12.43 -10.70
N THR A 408 24.81 13.49 -9.92
CA THR A 408 25.53 13.44 -8.65
C THR A 408 24.57 13.17 -7.50
N GLU A 409 25.03 12.49 -6.47
CA GLU A 409 24.35 12.46 -5.18
C GLU A 409 24.09 13.89 -4.70
N PRO A 410 22.94 14.14 -4.08
CA PRO A 410 22.61 15.46 -3.56
C PRO A 410 23.42 15.86 -2.32
N ASP A 411 23.42 15.00 -1.31
CA ASP A 411 24.15 15.17 -0.07
C ASP A 411 25.49 14.41 -0.09
N CYS A 412 26.27 14.63 0.95
CA CYS A 412 27.53 14.04 1.25
C CYS A 412 27.39 12.72 2.01
N GLU A 413 28.29 11.77 1.69
CA GLU A 413 28.45 10.49 2.40
C GLU A 413 28.76 10.62 3.92
N SER A 414 28.91 11.85 4.41
CA SER A 414 29.08 12.19 5.83
C SER A 414 28.01 13.19 6.23
N ASP A 415 27.05 12.72 7.01
CA ASP A 415 25.93 13.36 7.72
C ASP A 415 25.97 14.80 8.29
N SER A 416 27.15 15.38 8.43
CA SER A 416 27.35 16.70 9.01
C SER A 416 27.95 17.64 7.97
N ALA A 417 28.32 17.08 6.82
CA ALA A 417 28.99 17.72 5.74
C ALA A 417 28.04 18.55 4.88
N MET A 418 28.16 19.87 4.94
CA MET A 418 27.47 20.76 4.01
C MET A 418 28.13 20.80 2.63
N THR A 419 29.39 20.35 2.51
CA THR A 419 30.10 20.25 1.24
C THR A 419 31.04 19.06 1.16
N CYS A 420 31.08 18.42 -0.01
CA CYS A 420 31.96 17.28 -0.30
C CYS A 420 32.24 17.17 -1.81
N ALA A 421 33.12 16.24 -2.17
CA ALA A 421 33.33 15.89 -3.57
C ALA A 421 32.07 15.18 -4.11
N PRO A 422 31.53 15.59 -5.29
CA PRO A 422 30.33 14.97 -5.82
C PRO A 422 30.52 13.48 -6.11
N VAL A 423 29.65 12.64 -5.55
CA VAL A 423 29.57 11.20 -5.84
C VAL A 423 28.60 10.99 -7.00
N GLN A 424 28.89 10.06 -7.91
CA GLN A 424 27.99 9.78 -9.03
C GLN A 424 26.91 8.80 -8.60
N GLN A 425 25.64 9.12 -8.85
CA GLN A 425 24.52 8.24 -8.56
C GLN A 425 23.83 7.69 -9.80
N GLY A 426 23.16 6.57 -9.59
CA GLY A 426 22.25 5.96 -10.53
C GLY A 426 21.67 4.67 -9.98
N PRO A 427 20.85 3.95 -10.75
CA PRO A 427 20.09 2.80 -10.25
C PRO A 427 20.94 1.63 -9.73
N LYS A 428 22.22 1.59 -10.11
CA LYS A 428 23.18 0.54 -9.71
C LYS A 428 24.19 1.01 -8.67
N THR A 429 24.08 2.25 -8.23
CA THR A 429 24.95 2.81 -7.19
C THR A 429 24.15 2.80 -5.90
N PRO A 430 24.45 1.90 -4.94
CA PRO A 430 23.96 2.03 -3.58
C PRO A 430 24.49 3.34 -2.99
N GLY A 431 23.65 4.06 -2.26
CA GLY A 431 24.02 5.34 -1.64
C GLY A 431 22.88 5.86 -0.77
N ILE A 432 23.06 7.06 -0.23
CA ILE A 432 22.10 7.73 0.66
C ILE A 432 20.69 7.75 0.06
N TRP A 433 20.60 8.18 -1.20
CA TRP A 433 19.37 8.36 -1.97
C TRP A 433 18.94 7.10 -2.73
N ASN A 434 19.67 6.00 -2.56
CA ASN A 434 19.33 4.70 -3.16
C ASN A 434 19.75 3.60 -2.18
N PRO A 435 19.03 3.44 -1.05
CA PRO A 435 19.41 2.49 0.00
C PRO A 435 18.99 1.04 -0.32
N LEU A 436 17.97 0.84 -1.17
CA LEU A 436 17.43 -0.50 -1.49
C LEU A 436 18.46 -1.52 -2.03
N PRO A 437 19.45 -1.17 -2.86
CA PRO A 437 20.50 -2.11 -3.27
C PRO A 437 21.31 -2.70 -2.09
N SER A 438 21.32 -2.00 -0.95
CA SER A 438 22.06 -2.36 0.26
C SER A 438 21.25 -3.22 1.24
N PHE A 439 19.94 -3.36 1.02
CA PHE A 439 19.09 -4.28 1.77
C PHE A 439 19.29 -5.73 1.29
N THR A 440 19.53 -6.63 2.24
CA THR A 440 19.91 -8.02 1.93
C THR A 440 18.78 -8.81 1.26
N ASP A 441 17.51 -8.54 1.59
CA ASP A 441 16.29 -9.09 0.99
C ASP A 441 16.11 -8.68 -0.45
N VAL A 442 16.24 -7.40 -0.79
CA VAL A 442 16.02 -6.91 -2.17
C VAL A 442 16.84 -7.72 -3.18
N ALA A 443 18.09 -8.04 -2.83
CA ALA A 443 18.95 -8.90 -3.63
C ALA A 443 18.53 -10.38 -3.60
N GLN A 444 18.16 -10.92 -2.44
CA GLN A 444 17.73 -12.32 -2.26
C GLN A 444 16.43 -12.65 -3.00
N ASP A 445 15.50 -11.70 -3.02
CA ASP A 445 14.19 -11.80 -3.65
C ASP A 445 14.25 -11.50 -5.16
N GLY A 446 15.42 -11.09 -5.66
CA GLY A 446 15.69 -10.86 -7.08
C GLY A 446 15.09 -9.55 -7.60
N GLU A 447 14.88 -8.58 -6.72
CA GLU A 447 14.12 -7.35 -7.02
C GLU A 447 15.00 -6.14 -7.37
N LEU A 448 16.33 -6.29 -7.42
CA LEU A 448 17.26 -5.21 -7.83
C LEU A 448 16.93 -4.59 -9.20
N ALA A 449 16.23 -5.32 -10.08
CA ALA A 449 15.79 -4.79 -11.37
C ALA A 449 14.64 -3.78 -11.29
N ASN A 450 13.94 -3.70 -10.15
CA ASN A 450 12.88 -2.72 -9.89
C ASN A 450 13.45 -1.33 -9.62
N ILE A 451 14.76 -1.24 -9.32
CA ILE A 451 15.51 0.00 -9.17
C ILE A 451 15.99 0.44 -10.56
N GLN A 452 15.49 1.58 -11.03
CA GLN A 452 15.52 1.97 -12.44
C GLN A 452 15.85 3.44 -12.63
N THR A 453 16.19 3.82 -13.87
CA THR A 453 16.40 5.22 -14.22
C THR A 453 15.07 5.97 -14.27
N LEU A 454 15.11 7.26 -13.96
CA LEU A 454 13.94 8.13 -14.07
C LEU A 454 13.28 8.14 -15.46
N SER A 455 14.04 7.88 -16.54
CA SER A 455 13.46 7.75 -17.89
C SER A 455 12.39 6.66 -17.99
N ASN A 456 12.53 5.57 -17.22
CA ASN A 456 11.57 4.47 -17.21
C ASN A 456 10.28 4.86 -16.49
N PHE A 457 10.35 5.73 -15.49
CA PHE A 457 9.16 6.31 -14.85
C PHE A 457 8.32 7.09 -15.86
N PHE A 458 8.95 8.02 -16.60
CA PHE A 458 8.25 8.80 -17.63
C PHE A 458 7.67 7.91 -18.74
N ALA A 459 8.37 6.83 -19.11
CA ALA A 459 7.86 5.85 -20.06
C ALA A 459 6.60 5.15 -19.50
N ALA A 460 6.65 4.68 -18.26
CA ALA A 460 5.54 4.02 -17.58
C ALA A 460 4.31 4.93 -17.40
N ALA A 461 4.53 6.18 -16.97
CA ALA A 461 3.47 7.19 -16.89
C ALA A 461 2.83 7.43 -18.26
N LYS A 462 3.63 7.56 -19.32
CA LYS A 462 3.10 7.76 -20.67
C LYS A 462 2.29 6.57 -21.19
N SER A 463 2.66 5.33 -20.82
CA SER A 463 1.97 4.12 -21.29
C SER A 463 0.80 3.66 -20.42
N GLY A 464 0.57 4.26 -19.25
CA GLY A 464 -0.44 3.77 -18.30
C GLY A 464 -0.04 2.43 -17.69
N THR A 465 1.23 2.33 -17.28
CA THR A 465 1.81 1.13 -16.69
C THR A 465 2.64 1.47 -15.46
N LEU A 466 2.23 2.46 -14.68
CA LEU A 466 2.89 2.76 -13.41
C LEU A 466 2.84 1.53 -12.48
N PRO A 467 3.90 1.24 -11.71
CA PRO A 467 3.84 0.27 -10.62
C PRO A 467 2.77 0.66 -9.59
N ALA A 468 2.37 -0.29 -8.74
CA ALA A 468 1.46 0.03 -7.63
C ALA A 468 2.12 0.96 -6.61
N VAL A 469 3.42 0.81 -6.37
CA VAL A 469 4.20 1.71 -5.49
C VAL A 469 5.43 2.22 -6.23
N SER A 470 5.63 3.53 -6.25
CA SER A 470 6.79 4.17 -6.88
C SER A 470 7.45 5.15 -5.93
N TRP A 471 8.77 5.05 -5.77
CA TRP A 471 9.59 6.09 -5.15
C TRP A 471 10.43 6.78 -6.20
N ILE A 472 10.60 8.09 -6.09
CA ILE A 472 11.35 8.89 -7.05
C ILE A 472 12.34 9.77 -6.30
N ASP A 473 13.61 9.62 -6.66
CA ASP A 473 14.69 10.40 -6.07
C ASP A 473 15.36 11.33 -7.09
N PRO A 474 15.61 12.59 -6.68
CA PRO A 474 16.30 13.58 -7.47
C PRO A 474 17.81 13.33 -7.55
N ASN A 475 18.46 14.09 -8.42
CA ASN A 475 19.91 14.26 -8.36
C ASN A 475 20.27 15.60 -7.72
N GLY A 476 21.55 15.79 -7.36
CA GLY A 476 22.01 16.99 -6.66
C GLY A 476 21.84 18.31 -7.41
N LYS A 477 21.39 18.29 -8.67
CA LYS A 477 21.03 19.52 -9.39
C LYS A 477 19.59 19.98 -9.09
N VAL A 478 18.69 19.04 -8.80
CA VAL A 478 17.24 19.27 -8.73
C VAL A 478 16.61 18.82 -7.40
N SER A 479 17.40 18.33 -6.46
CA SER A 479 16.90 17.88 -5.16
C SER A 479 16.47 19.00 -4.23
N GLU A 480 17.04 20.20 -4.46
CA GLU A 480 16.96 21.35 -3.58
C GLU A 480 17.93 21.32 -2.38
N HIS A 481 18.79 20.29 -2.22
CA HIS A 481 19.91 20.33 -1.25
C HIS A 481 20.60 21.69 -1.31
N PRO A 482 20.86 22.41 -0.22
CA PRO A 482 21.72 23.58 -0.28
C PRO A 482 23.10 23.23 -0.85
N THR A 483 23.50 23.64 -2.06
CA THR A 483 23.12 24.89 -2.74
C THR A 483 22.53 24.74 -4.15
N ALA A 484 21.90 23.61 -4.42
CA ALA A 484 21.02 23.42 -5.56
C ALA A 484 19.91 24.50 -5.61
N LEU A 485 19.43 24.77 -6.83
CA LEU A 485 18.49 25.87 -7.06
C LEU A 485 17.06 25.44 -6.72
N VAL A 486 16.35 26.28 -5.96
CA VAL A 486 14.92 26.11 -5.65
C VAL A 486 14.08 26.06 -6.93
N SER A 487 14.38 26.93 -7.89
CA SER A 487 13.70 26.95 -9.19
C SER A 487 13.88 25.66 -9.98
N ALA A 488 15.04 24.99 -9.87
CA ALA A 488 15.33 23.75 -10.58
C ALA A 488 14.57 22.57 -9.97
N GLY A 489 14.48 22.49 -8.64
CA GLY A 489 13.71 21.46 -7.95
C GLY A 489 12.21 21.58 -8.17
N GLN A 490 11.66 22.78 -8.03
CA GLN A 490 10.27 23.06 -8.39
C GLN A 490 9.96 22.68 -9.85
N THR A 491 10.87 22.95 -10.78
CA THR A 491 10.72 22.57 -12.19
C THR A 491 10.68 21.05 -12.36
N TYR A 492 11.60 20.35 -11.69
CA TYR A 492 11.69 18.89 -11.69
C TYR A 492 10.41 18.23 -11.14
N VAL A 493 9.99 18.62 -9.94
CA VAL A 493 8.77 18.09 -9.30
C VAL A 493 7.53 18.38 -10.14
N THR A 494 7.42 19.60 -10.69
CA THR A 494 6.29 19.94 -11.58
C THR A 494 6.28 19.05 -12.83
N GLY A 495 7.44 18.75 -13.41
CA GLY A 495 7.57 17.83 -14.54
C GLY A 495 7.08 16.41 -14.22
N LEU A 496 7.43 15.89 -13.04
CA LEU A 496 6.98 14.58 -12.57
C LEU A 496 5.46 14.55 -12.36
N ILE A 497 4.92 15.50 -11.60
CA ILE A 497 3.49 15.58 -11.30
C ILE A 497 2.68 15.74 -12.59
N ASN A 498 3.13 16.59 -13.52
CA ASN A 498 2.48 16.74 -14.82
C ASN A 498 2.48 15.43 -15.62
N ALA A 499 3.57 14.67 -15.61
CA ALA A 499 3.63 13.38 -16.31
C ALA A 499 2.63 12.37 -15.73
N ILE A 500 2.48 12.34 -14.40
CA ILE A 500 1.48 11.50 -13.71
C ILE A 500 0.07 11.97 -14.05
N MET A 501 -0.19 13.27 -13.95
CA MET A 501 -1.50 13.88 -14.24
C MET A 501 -1.93 13.71 -15.70
N GLN A 502 -0.98 13.61 -16.64
CA GLN A 502 -1.25 13.34 -18.06
C GLN A 502 -1.33 11.85 -18.38
N SER A 503 -0.97 10.98 -17.43
CA SER A 503 -0.99 9.53 -17.62
C SER A 503 -2.42 8.98 -17.71
N PRO A 504 -2.61 7.82 -18.36
CA PRO A 504 -3.86 7.06 -18.24
C PRO A 504 -4.20 6.62 -16.80
N ASP A 505 -3.20 6.58 -15.91
CA ASP A 505 -3.34 6.05 -14.55
C ASP A 505 -3.82 7.12 -13.54
N TRP A 506 -3.84 8.41 -13.93
CA TRP A 506 -4.14 9.56 -13.05
C TRP A 506 -5.37 9.36 -12.16
N ASP A 507 -6.48 8.84 -12.71
CA ASP A 507 -7.76 8.66 -12.02
C ASP A 507 -7.71 7.68 -10.83
N SER A 508 -6.55 7.02 -10.63
CA SER A 508 -6.27 6.07 -9.56
C SER A 508 -4.92 6.28 -8.86
N THR A 509 -4.30 7.46 -9.01
CA THR A 509 -2.99 7.74 -8.42
C THR A 509 -3.08 8.61 -7.17
N ALA A 510 -2.30 8.30 -6.14
CA ALA A 510 -1.97 9.21 -5.04
C ALA A 510 -0.50 9.60 -5.15
N ILE A 511 -0.21 10.89 -5.12
CA ILE A 511 1.15 11.42 -5.09
C ILE A 511 1.39 11.99 -3.69
N PHE A 512 2.47 11.56 -3.05
CA PHE A 512 2.97 12.11 -1.81
C PHE A 512 4.27 12.86 -2.11
N LEU A 513 4.25 14.18 -1.96
CA LEU A 513 5.43 15.03 -2.11
C LEU A 513 5.90 15.47 -0.73
N SER A 514 7.17 15.19 -0.42
CA SER A 514 7.78 15.65 0.83
C SER A 514 9.27 15.96 0.64
N TRP A 515 9.89 16.43 1.70
CA TRP A 515 11.33 16.62 1.81
C TRP A 515 11.84 15.67 2.89
N ASP A 516 13.07 15.18 2.73
CA ASP A 516 13.65 14.19 3.61
C ASP A 516 13.89 14.75 5.02
N ASP A 517 14.58 15.89 5.14
CA ASP A 517 14.88 16.61 6.38
C ASP A 517 14.83 18.15 6.26
N TRP A 518 15.07 18.86 7.37
CA TRP A 518 14.95 20.32 7.50
C TRP A 518 16.11 21.16 6.94
N GLY A 519 17.28 20.59 6.64
CA GLY A 519 18.40 21.30 6.01
C GLY A 519 19.11 22.36 6.83
N GLY A 520 18.86 22.42 8.14
CA GLY A 520 19.32 23.52 9.00
C GLY A 520 18.44 24.78 8.93
N PHE A 521 17.30 24.73 8.24
CA PHE A 521 16.36 25.84 8.15
C PHE A 521 15.40 25.88 9.34
N TYR A 522 15.01 27.08 9.74
CA TYR A 522 14.18 27.32 10.91
C TYR A 522 12.81 26.66 10.80
N ASP A 523 12.39 25.99 11.88
CA ASP A 523 11.00 25.67 12.14
C ASP A 523 10.67 25.98 13.60
N HIS A 524 9.50 26.57 13.84
CA HIS A 524 9.12 27.03 15.16
C HIS A 524 8.47 25.93 16.02
N VAL A 525 8.03 24.82 15.44
CA VAL A 525 7.26 23.79 16.15
C VAL A 525 8.20 22.77 16.79
N VAL A 526 8.03 22.57 18.08
CA VAL A 526 8.71 21.50 18.81
C VAL A 526 8.14 20.15 18.35
N PRO A 527 8.95 19.26 17.75
CA PRO A 527 8.40 18.01 17.24
C PRO A 527 8.05 17.03 18.35
N PRO A 528 7.00 16.20 18.20
CA PRO A 528 6.54 15.33 19.27
C PRO A 528 7.47 14.10 19.46
N THR A 529 7.41 13.50 20.64
CA THR A 529 8.16 12.28 20.96
C THR A 529 7.32 11.04 20.63
N ALA A 530 7.53 10.47 19.44
CA ALA A 530 6.79 9.30 18.96
C ALA A 530 7.23 7.99 19.66
N ASP A 531 8.53 7.76 19.75
CA ASP A 531 9.17 6.57 20.29
C ASP A 531 10.54 6.94 20.90
N VAL A 532 11.46 5.96 21.03
CA VAL A 532 12.83 6.18 21.50
C VAL A 532 13.68 7.03 20.53
N ASN A 533 13.34 7.05 19.24
CA ASN A 533 14.01 7.86 18.23
C ASN A 533 13.40 9.28 18.16
N GLY A 534 12.11 9.40 18.48
CA GLY A 534 11.29 10.60 18.29
C GLY A 534 11.10 10.94 16.80
N TYR A 535 10.25 11.92 16.49
CA TYR A 535 10.24 12.53 15.15
C TYR A 535 11.29 13.63 15.03
N GLY A 536 11.71 14.00 13.83
CA GLY A 536 12.59 15.15 13.60
C GLY A 536 11.81 16.44 13.39
N LEU A 537 12.45 17.45 12.80
CA LEU A 537 11.83 18.75 12.54
C LEU A 537 10.72 18.63 11.49
N ARG A 538 9.85 19.64 11.41
CA ARG A 538 8.80 19.64 10.39
C ARG A 538 9.40 19.86 9.01
N VAL A 539 8.95 19.04 8.07
CA VAL A 539 9.25 19.14 6.64
C VAL A 539 7.94 19.37 5.87
N PRO A 540 7.96 19.97 4.68
CA PRO A 540 6.73 20.10 3.92
C PRO A 540 6.17 18.73 3.50
N GLY A 541 4.84 18.60 3.50
CA GLY A 541 4.12 17.44 3.00
C GLY A 541 2.90 17.87 2.18
N ILE A 542 2.68 17.25 1.02
CA ILE A 542 1.53 17.53 0.16
C ILE A 542 0.97 16.21 -0.40
N VAL A 543 -0.34 16.01 -0.24
CA VAL A 543 -1.06 14.93 -0.92
C VAL A 543 -1.73 15.47 -2.17
N ILE A 544 -1.46 14.86 -3.32
CA ILE A 544 -2.02 15.24 -4.63
C ILE A 544 -2.68 14.00 -5.25
N SER A 545 -3.98 14.07 -5.50
CA SER A 545 -4.74 12.96 -6.06
C SER A 545 -6.06 13.45 -6.68
N PRO A 546 -6.65 12.76 -7.67
CA PRO A 546 -8.04 12.95 -8.06
C PRO A 546 -9.04 12.82 -6.90
N TYR A 547 -8.67 12.14 -5.80
CA TYR A 547 -9.49 11.96 -4.61
C TYR A 547 -9.05 12.81 -3.42
N ALA A 548 -7.95 13.57 -3.52
CA ALA A 548 -7.50 14.43 -2.43
C ALA A 548 -8.48 15.60 -2.22
N LYS A 549 -8.76 15.91 -0.95
CA LYS A 549 -9.61 17.03 -0.55
C LYS A 549 -9.00 18.35 -1.03
N ALA A 550 -9.83 19.24 -1.56
CA ALA A 550 -9.34 20.48 -2.17
C ALA A 550 -9.12 21.58 -1.12
N GLY A 551 -7.90 22.13 -1.07
CA GLY A 551 -7.54 23.26 -0.21
C GLY A 551 -7.61 22.94 1.28
N MET A 552 -7.46 21.66 1.64
CA MET A 552 -7.41 21.24 3.04
C MET A 552 -6.00 21.44 3.59
N ILE A 553 -5.92 21.87 4.84
CA ILE A 553 -4.70 21.79 5.64
C ILE A 553 -4.93 20.63 6.61
N ASP A 554 -4.10 19.61 6.51
CA ASP A 554 -4.07 18.50 7.45
C ASP A 554 -3.08 18.81 8.59
N SER A 555 -3.63 18.85 9.81
CA SER A 555 -2.89 19.09 11.05
C SER A 555 -2.82 17.86 11.94
N GLN A 556 -3.11 16.67 11.40
CA GLN A 556 -2.71 15.41 12.03
C GLN A 556 -1.20 15.37 12.23
N THR A 557 -0.73 14.75 13.30
CA THR A 557 0.70 14.46 13.44
C THR A 557 1.08 13.37 12.44
N LEU A 558 1.86 13.72 11.43
CA LEU A 558 2.31 12.83 10.36
C LEU A 558 3.83 12.71 10.35
N SER A 559 4.31 11.62 9.78
CA SER A 559 5.70 11.42 9.38
C SER A 559 5.70 10.61 8.09
N HIS A 560 6.87 10.38 7.48
CA HIS A 560 6.95 9.49 6.30
C HIS A 560 6.46 8.07 6.61
N ASP A 561 6.43 7.65 7.88
CA ASP A 561 5.82 6.38 8.33
C ASP A 561 4.32 6.31 7.89
N ALA A 562 3.62 7.45 7.79
CA ALA A 562 2.24 7.48 7.32
C ALA A 562 2.10 7.07 5.85
N TYR A 563 3.13 7.31 5.01
CA TYR A 563 3.12 6.88 3.61
C TYR A 563 3.20 5.36 3.50
N ASN A 564 4.05 4.72 4.31
CA ASN A 564 4.13 3.26 4.39
C ASN A 564 2.84 2.66 4.96
N LYS A 565 2.30 3.24 6.04
CA LYS A 565 0.98 2.87 6.57
C LYS A 565 -0.10 2.85 5.48
N PHE A 566 -0.13 3.87 4.62
CA PHE A 566 -1.08 3.97 3.51
C PHE A 566 -0.86 2.84 2.48
N ILE A 567 0.39 2.58 2.09
CA ILE A 567 0.76 1.48 1.18
C ILE A 567 0.31 0.13 1.74
N GLU A 568 0.51 -0.09 3.03
CA GLU A 568 0.14 -1.34 3.69
C GLU A 568 -1.37 -1.54 3.77
N ASP A 569 -2.11 -0.50 4.13
CA ASP A 569 -3.57 -0.53 4.18
C ASP A 569 -4.16 -0.72 2.78
N ASP A 570 -3.61 -0.03 1.77
CA ASP A 570 -4.08 -0.11 0.40
C ASP A 570 -3.67 -1.41 -0.28
N PHE A 571 -2.41 -1.82 -0.29
CA PHE A 571 -1.93 -2.95 -1.10
C PHE A 571 -1.70 -4.24 -0.33
N LEU A 572 -1.43 -4.18 0.97
CA LEU A 572 -1.03 -5.33 1.79
C LEU A 572 -2.13 -5.81 2.74
N GLY A 573 -3.32 -5.19 2.69
CA GLY A 573 -4.45 -5.57 3.53
C GLY A 573 -4.26 -5.22 5.01
N GLY A 574 -3.48 -4.17 5.27
CA GLY A 574 -3.15 -3.69 6.62
C GLY A 574 -2.08 -4.53 7.32
N GLN A 575 -1.34 -5.37 6.59
CA GLN A 575 -0.16 -6.03 7.14
C GLN A 575 0.93 -4.98 7.35
N ARG A 576 1.39 -4.88 8.60
CA ARG A 576 2.44 -3.96 9.05
C ARG A 576 3.83 -4.55 8.88
N LEU A 577 4.85 -3.71 8.84
CA LEU A 577 6.26 -4.08 8.88
C LEU A 577 6.68 -4.47 10.30
N ASP A 578 6.05 -5.54 10.79
CA ASP A 578 6.19 -6.05 12.15
C ASP A 578 7.04 -7.34 12.16
N PRO A 579 8.26 -7.31 12.76
CA PRO A 579 9.15 -8.48 12.81
C PRO A 579 8.56 -9.68 13.55
N ALA A 580 7.52 -9.49 14.37
CA ALA A 580 6.81 -10.58 15.00
C ALA A 580 5.90 -11.35 14.04
N THR A 581 5.52 -10.76 12.91
CA THR A 581 4.51 -11.32 11.99
C THR A 581 4.93 -11.38 10.52
N ASP A 582 5.91 -10.59 10.08
CA ASP A 582 6.38 -10.53 8.70
C ASP A 582 7.17 -11.78 8.28
N GLY A 583 7.74 -12.52 9.25
CA GLY A 583 8.56 -13.72 9.01
C GLY A 583 10.07 -13.46 8.94
N ARG A 584 10.53 -12.23 9.24
CA ARG A 584 11.93 -11.82 9.29
C ARG A 584 12.20 -11.10 10.63
N PRO A 585 12.49 -11.85 11.69
CA PRO A 585 12.68 -11.27 13.01
C PRO A 585 13.92 -10.39 13.06
N ASP A 586 13.74 -9.18 13.59
CA ASP A 586 14.79 -8.22 13.90
C ASP A 586 14.45 -7.52 15.25
N PRO A 587 15.38 -6.77 15.85
CA PRO A 587 15.21 -6.23 17.20
C PRO A 587 14.63 -4.81 17.20
N ARG A 588 13.98 -4.35 16.11
CA ARG A 588 13.34 -3.03 16.13
C ARG A 588 12.33 -2.97 17.29
N PRO A 589 12.28 -1.84 18.01
CA PRO A 589 11.60 -1.79 19.30
C PRO A 589 10.07 -1.76 19.20
N ASP A 590 9.54 -1.33 18.06
CA ASP A 590 8.12 -1.07 17.84
C ASP A 590 7.74 -1.19 16.35
N VAL A 591 6.44 -0.99 16.10
CA VAL A 591 5.80 -0.94 14.78
C VAL A 591 5.29 0.50 14.65
N ARG A 592 6.08 1.35 13.99
CA ARG A 592 5.94 2.81 14.06
C ARG A 592 4.68 3.32 13.39
N GLU A 593 4.29 2.71 12.29
CA GLU A 593 3.03 2.91 11.61
C GLU A 593 1.79 2.43 12.41
N ALA A 594 2.00 1.69 13.51
CA ALA A 594 0.97 1.39 14.50
C ALA A 594 0.94 2.36 15.70
N SER A 595 1.82 3.37 15.71
CA SER A 595 1.83 4.40 16.76
C SER A 595 0.49 5.13 16.83
N PRO A 596 -0.10 5.31 18.02
CA PRO A 596 -1.35 6.06 18.17
C PRO A 596 -1.17 7.56 17.95
N LEU A 597 0.07 8.06 17.88
CA LEU A 597 0.38 9.45 17.55
C LEU A 597 0.25 9.71 16.04
N LEU A 598 0.51 8.70 15.21
CA LEU A 598 0.55 8.84 13.76
C LEU A 598 -0.87 8.99 13.19
N GLY A 599 -1.06 10.02 12.37
CA GLY A 599 -2.29 10.27 11.63
C GLY A 599 -2.61 9.19 10.58
N ASP A 600 -3.82 9.24 10.06
CA ASP A 600 -4.29 8.37 8.99
C ASP A 600 -4.48 9.19 7.70
N LEU A 601 -3.60 8.97 6.72
CA LEU A 601 -3.64 9.68 5.44
C LEU A 601 -4.93 9.46 4.66
N THR A 602 -5.72 8.42 4.95
CA THR A 602 -7.04 8.28 4.31
C THR A 602 -7.98 9.44 4.64
N ALA A 603 -7.72 10.18 5.72
CA ALA A 603 -8.43 11.42 6.05
C ALA A 603 -8.15 12.58 5.07
N ASP A 604 -7.08 12.52 4.27
CA ASP A 604 -6.76 13.53 3.25
C ASP A 604 -7.58 13.35 1.96
N PHE A 605 -8.31 12.24 1.86
CA PHE A 605 -9.08 11.88 0.67
C PHE A 605 -10.59 11.96 0.90
N ASP A 606 -11.31 12.30 -0.16
CA ASP A 606 -12.73 12.04 -0.31
C ASP A 606 -12.92 10.99 -1.41
N PHE A 607 -12.92 9.71 -1.03
CA PHE A 607 -13.16 8.63 -1.97
C PHE A 607 -14.62 8.52 -2.44
N THR A 608 -15.54 9.36 -1.94
CA THR A 608 -16.93 9.39 -2.43
C THR A 608 -17.09 10.25 -3.68
N GLN A 609 -16.14 11.17 -3.93
CA GLN A 609 -16.15 12.02 -5.10
C GLN A 609 -15.76 11.25 -6.38
N PRO A 610 -16.23 11.67 -7.57
CA PRO A 610 -15.67 11.20 -8.84
C PRO A 610 -14.22 11.72 -9.00
N PRO A 611 -13.33 10.98 -9.68
CA PRO A 611 -11.95 11.42 -9.83
C PRO A 611 -11.87 12.81 -10.46
N ARG A 612 -11.13 13.72 -9.82
CA ARG A 612 -10.95 15.09 -10.31
C ARG A 612 -10.05 15.11 -11.56
N PRO A 613 -10.29 16.01 -12.52
CA PRO A 613 -9.42 16.16 -13.68
C PRO A 613 -8.01 16.63 -13.27
N PRO A 614 -6.99 16.36 -14.10
CA PRO A 614 -5.61 16.77 -13.82
C PRO A 614 -5.43 18.30 -13.82
N MET A 615 -4.58 18.79 -12.91
CA MET A 615 -4.19 20.20 -12.80
C MET A 615 -2.79 20.43 -13.38
N ILE A 616 -2.70 20.59 -14.70
CA ILE A 616 -1.41 20.77 -15.38
C ILE A 616 -0.88 22.19 -15.14
N LEU A 617 0.31 22.29 -14.55
CA LEU A 617 1.00 23.55 -14.30
C LEU A 617 2.17 23.78 -15.28
N PRO A 618 2.58 25.03 -15.56
CA PRO A 618 3.80 25.30 -16.31
C PRO A 618 5.02 24.72 -15.60
N ALA A 619 5.83 23.91 -16.29
CA ALA A 619 7.00 23.27 -15.70
C ALA A 619 8.03 24.28 -15.15
N CYS A 620 8.30 25.35 -15.88
CA CYS A 620 9.10 26.47 -15.38
C CYS A 620 8.17 27.69 -15.22
N PRO A 621 7.52 27.86 -14.06
CA PRO A 621 6.68 29.02 -13.81
C PRO A 621 7.56 30.29 -13.80
N ALA A 622 6.97 31.44 -14.13
CA ALA A 622 7.61 32.70 -13.80
C ALA A 622 7.58 32.88 -12.28
N THR A 623 8.74 33.16 -11.68
CA THR A 623 8.89 33.32 -10.23
C THR A 623 9.62 34.61 -9.90
N ASP A 624 9.52 35.05 -8.65
CA ASP A 624 10.31 36.17 -8.14
C ASP A 624 11.80 35.81 -8.04
N LEU A 625 12.14 34.51 -7.95
CA LEU A 625 13.50 33.96 -8.08
C LEU A 625 14.06 34.10 -9.50
N THR A 626 13.23 33.79 -10.51
CA THR A 626 13.61 33.72 -11.93
C THR A 626 12.54 34.37 -12.81
N PRO A 627 12.57 35.71 -12.99
CA PRO A 627 11.53 36.44 -13.75
C PRO A 627 11.49 36.09 -15.24
N ARG A 628 12.53 35.40 -15.75
CA ARG A 628 12.63 34.89 -17.12
C ARG A 628 13.15 33.45 -17.08
N PRO A 629 12.28 32.46 -16.83
CA PRO A 629 12.71 31.08 -16.69
C PRO A 629 13.27 30.57 -18.02
N THR A 630 14.42 29.89 -17.98
CA THR A 630 14.93 29.10 -19.10
C THR A 630 14.71 27.62 -18.79
N CYS A 631 13.71 27.03 -19.44
CA CYS A 631 13.68 25.60 -19.74
C CYS A 631 14.46 25.38 -21.07
#